data_AF-A0A7L2XGH0-F1
#
_entry.id   AF-A0A7L2XGH0-F1
#
_cell.length_a   1.000
_cell.length_b   1.000
_cell.length_c   1.000
_cell.angle_alpha   90.00
_cell.angle_beta   90.00
_cell.angle_gamma   90.00
#
_symmetry.space_group_name_H-M   'P 1'
#
loop_
_entity.id
_entity.type
_entity.pdbx_description
1 polymer ?
#
loop_
_entity_poly.entity_id
_entity_poly.type
_entity_poly.pdbx_seq_one_letter_code
_entity_poly.pdbx_strand_id
1 'polypeptide(L)'
;HGSVSQFCNPLSGQCNCKERVKGLLCDTCMDNFYGLDVTGCKACECDAAGSISGTVCDARTGQCACKPNIGGRRCDECLDGYHRVQKGHSFLCLPCNCERAGTVNGSLLCDKSTGQCPCKAGVAGLRCSQCVLHAYNLSM
;
A
#
# COMPACT_ATOMS: atom_id res chain seq x y z
N HIS A 1 10.01 -9.64 26.63
CA HIS A 1 9.60 -8.46 25.86
C HIS A 1 8.12 -8.55 25.60
N GLY A 2 7.40 -7.43 25.61
CA GLY A 2 5.93 -7.39 25.62
C GLY A 2 5.29 -7.52 27.00
N SER A 3 5.90 -8.21 27.97
CA SER A 3 5.47 -8.17 29.39
C SER A 3 6.00 -6.93 30.12
N VAL A 4 5.24 -6.42 31.10
CA VAL A 4 5.65 -5.30 31.98
C VAL A 4 6.71 -5.71 33.01
N SER A 5 6.76 -6.99 33.37
CA SER A 5 7.73 -7.55 34.30
C SER A 5 8.17 -8.94 33.84
N GLN A 6 9.28 -9.42 34.40
CA GLN A 6 9.78 -10.78 34.20
C GLN A 6 9.01 -11.85 35.00
N PHE A 7 8.14 -11.43 35.92
CA PHE A 7 7.35 -12.32 36.76
C PHE A 7 5.95 -12.48 36.16
N CYS A 8 5.58 -13.73 35.91
CA CYS A 8 4.25 -14.11 35.45
C CYS A 8 3.51 -14.79 36.61
N ASN A 9 2.19 -14.92 36.49
CA ASN A 9 1.39 -15.57 37.52
C ASN A 9 1.90 -17.02 37.72
N PRO A 10 2.28 -17.42 38.95
CA PRO A 10 2.92 -18.72 39.19
C PRO A 10 1.96 -19.91 39.03
N LEU A 11 0.64 -19.69 39.06
CA LEU A 11 -0.37 -20.73 38.93
C LEU A 11 -0.91 -20.84 37.50
N SER A 12 -1.26 -19.71 36.87
CA SER A 12 -1.84 -19.70 35.51
C SER A 12 -0.81 -19.56 34.39
N GLY A 13 0.43 -19.15 34.70
CA GLY A 13 1.46 -18.84 33.72
C GLY A 13 1.25 -17.51 32.97
N GLN A 14 0.14 -16.79 33.22
CA GLN A 14 -0.17 -15.55 32.52
C GLN A 14 0.76 -14.42 32.94
N CYS A 15 1.42 -13.80 31.96
CA CYS A 15 2.23 -12.61 32.17
C CYS A 15 1.38 -11.33 32.09
N ASN A 16 1.78 -10.30 32.83
CA ASN A 16 1.17 -8.97 32.70
C ASN A 16 1.71 -8.29 31.43
N CYS A 17 0.86 -8.09 30.43
CA CYS A 17 1.27 -7.55 29.13
C CYS A 17 1.30 -6.01 29.12
N LYS A 18 2.24 -5.45 28.36
CA LYS A 18 2.28 -4.03 27.98
C LYS A 18 1.05 -3.70 27.13
N GLU A 19 0.77 -2.41 26.99
CA GLU A 19 -0.33 -1.93 26.18
C GLU A 19 -0.25 -2.49 24.74
N ARG A 20 -1.38 -2.95 24.21
CA ARG A 20 -1.54 -3.48 22.84
C ARG A 20 -0.80 -4.79 22.57
N VAL A 21 -0.35 -5.49 23.61
CA VAL A 21 0.27 -6.82 23.55
C VAL A 21 -0.65 -7.86 24.21
N LYS A 22 -0.73 -9.06 23.64
CA LYS A 22 -1.53 -10.19 24.11
C LYS A 22 -0.74 -11.50 24.08
N GLY A 23 -1.38 -12.57 24.56
CA GLY A 23 -0.80 -13.90 24.66
C GLY A 23 -0.39 -14.25 26.09
N LEU A 24 -0.20 -15.55 26.35
CA LEU A 24 0.20 -16.05 27.67
C LEU A 24 1.52 -15.42 28.13
N LEU A 25 2.46 -15.31 27.19
CA LEU A 25 3.81 -14.78 27.40
C LEU A 25 4.00 -13.35 26.87
N CYS A 26 2.90 -12.68 26.48
CA CYS A 26 2.93 -11.34 25.89
C CYS A 26 3.85 -11.23 24.67
N ASP A 27 3.78 -12.21 23.78
CA ASP A 27 4.64 -12.37 22.61
C ASP A 27 3.97 -11.95 21.30
N THR A 28 2.68 -11.59 21.35
CA THR A 28 1.86 -11.32 20.17
C THR A 28 1.18 -9.96 20.30
N CYS A 29 1.08 -9.20 19.20
CA CYS A 29 0.32 -7.96 19.21
C CYS A 29 -1.19 -8.20 19.23
N MET A 30 -1.94 -7.30 19.86
CA MET A 30 -3.39 -7.27 19.74
C MET A 30 -3.82 -7.01 18.29
N ASP A 31 -5.07 -7.33 17.98
CA ASP A 31 -5.65 -7.07 16.66
C ASP A 31 -5.57 -5.58 16.34
N ASN A 32 -5.23 -5.24 15.10
CA ASN A 32 -4.93 -3.88 14.65
C ASN A 32 -3.62 -3.28 15.19
N PHE A 33 -2.73 -4.09 15.77
CA PHE A 33 -1.37 -3.71 16.14
C PHE A 33 -0.33 -4.69 15.61
N TYR A 34 0.90 -4.21 15.41
CA TYR A 34 1.99 -5.00 14.86
C TYR A 34 3.37 -4.60 15.41
N GLY A 35 4.37 -5.44 15.12
CA GLY A 35 5.78 -5.09 15.29
C GLY A 35 6.19 -4.95 16.75
N LEU A 36 5.93 -6.00 17.53
CA LEU A 36 6.28 -6.06 18.96
C LEU A 36 7.76 -5.69 19.20
N ASP A 37 7.99 -4.60 19.93
CA ASP A 37 9.33 -4.11 20.29
C ASP A 37 9.46 -3.79 21.81
N VAL A 38 10.53 -3.09 22.19
CA VAL A 38 10.79 -2.65 23.58
C VAL A 38 9.69 -1.75 24.13
N THR A 39 9.01 -0.98 23.29
CA THR A 39 7.93 -0.05 23.65
C THR A 39 6.55 -0.69 23.62
N GLY A 40 6.37 -1.78 22.88
CA GLY A 40 5.10 -2.49 22.74
C GLY A 40 4.77 -2.74 21.28
N CYS A 41 3.49 -2.68 20.92
CA CYS A 41 3.03 -2.82 19.52
C CYS A 41 2.55 -1.50 18.93
N LYS A 42 2.79 -1.31 17.63
CA LYS A 42 2.41 -0.12 16.85
C LYS A 42 1.07 -0.33 16.16
N ALA A 43 0.28 0.72 16.01
CA ALA A 43 -1.00 0.61 15.32
C ALA A 43 -0.80 0.30 13.83
N CYS A 44 -1.67 -0.53 13.24
CA CYS A 44 -1.56 -0.89 11.82
C CYS A 44 -1.72 0.32 10.89
N GLU A 45 -2.61 1.26 11.23
CA GLU A 45 -2.93 2.43 10.39
C GLU A 45 -3.38 2.08 8.96
N CYS A 46 -4.09 0.97 8.78
CA CYS A 46 -4.67 0.59 7.50
C CYS A 46 -5.63 1.68 6.99
N ASP A 47 -5.43 2.13 5.76
CA ASP A 47 -6.32 3.08 5.09
C ASP A 47 -7.65 2.40 4.78
N ALA A 48 -8.75 2.95 5.29
CA ALA A 48 -10.08 2.35 5.15
C ALA A 48 -10.59 2.39 3.70
N ALA A 49 -10.15 3.35 2.89
CA ALA A 49 -10.54 3.43 1.48
C ALA A 49 -9.83 2.34 0.66
N GLY A 50 -8.57 2.03 0.97
CA GLY A 50 -7.78 1.04 0.23
C GLY A 50 -7.71 -0.36 0.83
N SER A 51 -8.09 -0.56 2.09
CA SER A 51 -8.05 -1.88 2.76
C SER A 51 -9.37 -2.65 2.64
N ILE A 52 -9.31 -3.97 2.72
CA ILE A 52 -10.48 -4.85 2.75
C ILE A 52 -11.13 -4.77 4.13
N SER A 53 -12.41 -4.38 4.18
CA SER A 53 -13.15 -4.24 5.44
C SER A 53 -13.22 -5.55 6.23
N GLY A 54 -13.07 -5.45 7.55
CA GLY A 54 -13.13 -6.61 8.46
C GLY A 54 -11.84 -7.43 8.53
N THR A 55 -10.77 -6.99 7.88
CA THR A 55 -9.44 -7.62 8.00
C THR A 55 -8.59 -6.89 9.05
N VAL A 56 -7.62 -7.61 9.61
CA VAL A 56 -6.58 -7.06 10.50
C VAL A 56 -5.23 -7.13 9.78
N CYS A 57 -4.30 -6.23 10.13
CA CYS A 57 -2.96 -6.31 9.54
C CYS A 57 -2.14 -7.46 10.13
N ASP A 58 -1.11 -7.88 9.39
CA ASP A 58 -0.16 -8.88 9.88
C ASP A 58 0.56 -8.39 11.15
N ALA A 59 0.52 -9.19 12.21
CA ALA A 59 1.02 -8.79 13.53
C ALA A 59 2.54 -8.58 13.60
N ARG A 60 3.31 -9.00 12.60
CA ARG A 60 4.77 -8.84 12.57
C ARG A 60 5.20 -7.69 11.66
N THR A 61 4.68 -7.67 10.45
CA THR A 61 5.06 -6.75 9.37
C THR A 61 4.20 -5.49 9.33
N GLY A 62 2.98 -5.57 9.88
CA GLY A 62 2.00 -4.51 9.81
C GLY A 62 1.32 -4.38 8.46
N GLN A 63 1.48 -5.35 7.55
CA GLN A 63 0.89 -5.32 6.22
C GLN A 63 -0.63 -5.48 6.30
N CYS A 64 -1.35 -4.49 5.80
CA CYS A 64 -2.81 -4.50 5.68
C CYS A 64 -3.24 -5.31 4.45
N ALA A 65 -4.45 -5.88 4.49
CA ALA A 65 -5.02 -6.56 3.34
C ALA A 65 -5.61 -5.53 2.37
N CYS A 66 -4.90 -5.25 1.28
CA CYS A 66 -5.29 -4.22 0.31
C CYS A 66 -6.32 -4.73 -0.71
N LYS A 67 -7.20 -3.82 -1.14
CA LYS A 67 -8.07 -4.03 -2.30
C LYS A 67 -7.22 -4.16 -3.58
N PRO A 68 -7.79 -4.72 -4.66
CA PRO A 68 -7.08 -4.82 -5.94
C PRO A 68 -6.50 -3.48 -6.42
N ASN A 69 -5.30 -3.53 -7.02
CA ASN A 69 -4.57 -2.39 -7.58
C ASN A 69 -4.04 -1.37 -6.55
N ILE A 70 -4.25 -1.63 -5.26
CA ILE A 70 -3.76 -0.81 -4.14
C ILE A 70 -2.64 -1.57 -3.43
N GLY A 71 -1.62 -0.83 -3.00
CA GLY A 71 -0.45 -1.36 -2.31
C GLY A 71 0.00 -0.48 -1.15
N GLY A 72 1.24 -0.72 -0.73
CA GLY A 72 1.81 -0.14 0.49
C GLY A 72 1.39 -0.90 1.74
N ARG A 73 2.15 -0.71 2.81
CA ARG A 73 1.88 -1.36 4.11
C ARG A 73 0.48 -1.01 4.62
N ARG A 74 0.05 0.24 4.39
CA ARG A 74 -1.22 0.81 4.85
C ARG A 74 -2.33 0.78 3.79
N CYS A 75 -2.08 0.27 2.58
CA CYS A 75 -3.06 0.32 1.48
C CYS A 75 -3.46 1.74 1.06
N ASP A 76 -2.52 2.68 1.08
CA ASP A 76 -2.72 4.11 0.79
C ASP A 76 -2.10 4.56 -0.53
N GLU A 77 -1.51 3.65 -1.31
CA GLU A 77 -0.90 3.93 -2.60
C GLU A 77 -1.42 3.02 -3.71
N CYS A 78 -1.39 3.51 -4.95
CA CYS A 78 -1.63 2.66 -6.11
C CYS A 78 -0.38 1.85 -6.43
N LEU A 79 -0.60 0.60 -6.86
CA LEU A 79 0.48 -0.24 -7.39
C LEU A 79 1.11 0.39 -8.62
N ASP A 80 2.33 -0.05 -8.95
CA ASP A 80 3.01 0.37 -10.15
C ASP A 80 2.20 0.00 -11.41
N GLY A 81 2.14 0.92 -12.38
CA GLY A 81 1.25 0.80 -13.54
C GLY A 81 -0.19 1.25 -13.28
N TYR A 82 -0.49 1.81 -12.09
CA TYR A 82 -1.76 2.44 -11.77
C TYR A 82 -1.56 3.86 -11.24
N HIS A 83 -2.56 4.71 -11.45
CA HIS A 83 -2.58 6.08 -10.94
C HIS A 83 -3.84 6.34 -10.09
N ARG A 84 -3.69 7.25 -9.14
CA ARG A 84 -4.72 7.63 -8.19
C ARG A 84 -5.74 8.55 -8.86
N VAL A 85 -7.02 8.23 -8.69
CA VAL A 85 -8.15 9.07 -9.10
C VAL A 85 -9.04 9.29 -7.89
N GLN A 86 -9.29 10.56 -7.55
CA GLN A 86 -10.18 10.91 -6.45
C GLN A 86 -11.64 10.66 -6.86
N LYS A 87 -12.40 10.01 -5.99
CA LYS A 87 -13.84 9.74 -6.18
C LYS A 87 -14.58 10.07 -4.89
N GLY A 88 -15.03 11.32 -4.76
CA GLY A 88 -15.65 11.83 -3.55
C GLY A 88 -14.68 11.82 -2.37
N HIS A 89 -15.04 11.16 -1.27
CA HIS A 89 -14.19 11.00 -0.08
C HIS A 89 -13.31 9.73 -0.11
N SER A 90 -13.12 9.13 -1.29
CA SER A 90 -12.33 7.92 -1.49
C SER A 90 -11.48 8.05 -2.74
N PHE A 91 -10.68 7.03 -3.04
CA PHE A 91 -9.86 6.98 -4.25
C PHE A 91 -10.00 5.65 -4.98
N LEU A 92 -9.69 5.68 -6.26
CA LEU A 92 -9.56 4.51 -7.12
C LEU A 92 -8.17 4.50 -7.74
N CYS A 93 -7.65 3.30 -7.98
CA CYS A 93 -6.43 3.10 -8.75
C CYS A 93 -6.82 2.60 -10.15
N LEU A 94 -6.63 3.46 -11.15
CA LEU A 94 -6.90 3.14 -12.55
C LEU A 94 -5.61 2.79 -13.27
N PRO A 95 -5.62 1.80 -14.19
CA PRO A 95 -4.42 1.39 -14.90
C PRO A 95 -3.93 2.50 -15.84
N CYS A 96 -2.62 2.71 -15.90
CA CYS A 96 -1.97 3.70 -16.78
C CYS A 96 -2.29 3.46 -18.25
N ASN A 97 -2.26 2.19 -18.68
CA ASN A 97 -2.51 1.76 -20.06
C ASN A 97 -1.70 2.55 -21.12
N CYS A 98 -0.40 2.77 -20.87
CA CYS A 98 0.50 3.44 -21.79
C CYS A 98 0.64 2.67 -23.11
N GLU A 99 0.59 3.38 -24.24
CA GLU A 99 0.84 2.84 -25.57
C GLU A 99 2.34 2.60 -25.75
N ARG A 100 2.74 1.32 -25.86
CA ARG A 100 4.16 0.94 -25.92
C ARG A 100 4.88 1.60 -27.09
N ALA A 101 4.19 1.73 -28.24
CA ALA A 101 4.80 2.33 -29.42
C ALA A 101 5.22 3.78 -29.16
N GLY A 102 4.36 4.57 -28.53
CA GLY A 102 4.54 5.99 -28.27
C GLY A 102 5.20 6.34 -26.92
N THR A 103 5.53 5.36 -26.09
CA THR A 103 6.11 5.55 -24.76
C THR A 103 7.63 5.29 -24.79
N VAL A 104 8.39 6.10 -24.05
CA VAL A 104 9.85 5.93 -23.90
C VAL A 104 10.15 4.52 -23.38
N ASN A 105 11.03 3.80 -24.08
CA ASN A 105 11.41 2.41 -23.79
C ASN A 105 10.22 1.43 -23.68
N GLY A 106 9.04 1.78 -24.20
CA GLY A 106 7.83 0.95 -24.08
C GLY A 106 7.36 0.72 -22.63
N SER A 107 7.67 1.64 -21.71
CA SER A 107 7.27 1.58 -20.31
C SER A 107 5.75 1.47 -20.16
N LEU A 108 5.29 0.71 -19.16
CA LEU A 108 3.88 0.66 -18.75
C LEU A 108 3.62 1.47 -17.47
N LEU A 109 4.67 2.09 -16.93
CA LEU A 109 4.58 2.93 -15.75
C LEU A 109 4.21 4.36 -16.16
N CYS A 110 3.30 4.95 -15.41
CA CYS A 110 2.93 6.35 -15.50
C CYS A 110 3.15 7.04 -14.15
N ASP A 111 3.10 8.37 -14.15
CA ASP A 111 3.07 9.13 -12.91
C ASP A 111 1.83 8.75 -12.07
N LYS A 112 2.05 8.34 -10.81
CA LYS A 112 0.98 7.82 -9.94
C LYS A 112 -0.08 8.86 -9.57
N SER A 113 0.19 10.15 -9.74
CA SER A 113 -0.72 11.24 -9.35
C SER A 113 -1.53 11.77 -10.52
N THR A 114 -0.91 11.92 -11.68
CA THR A 114 -1.49 12.50 -12.89
C THR A 114 -1.96 11.43 -13.88
N GLY A 115 -1.38 10.23 -13.84
CA GLY A 115 -1.61 9.19 -14.83
C GLY A 115 -0.80 9.36 -16.13
N GLN A 116 0.07 10.38 -16.22
CA GLN A 116 0.79 10.68 -17.45
C GLN A 116 1.90 9.65 -17.72
N CYS A 117 1.82 9.00 -18.88
CA CYS A 117 2.86 8.13 -19.40
C CYS A 117 4.06 8.94 -19.95
N PRO A 118 5.29 8.40 -19.90
CA PRO A 118 6.48 9.08 -20.42
C PRO A 118 6.51 9.00 -21.95
N CYS A 119 5.88 9.96 -22.63
CA CYS A 119 5.76 9.95 -24.09
C CYS A 119 7.08 10.24 -24.79
N LYS A 120 7.28 9.60 -25.94
CA LYS A 120 8.38 9.93 -26.87
C LYS A 120 8.21 11.34 -27.43
N ALA A 121 9.30 11.91 -27.95
CA ALA A 121 9.24 13.18 -28.67
C ALA A 121 8.24 13.09 -29.84
N GLY A 122 7.39 14.10 -29.99
CA GLY A 122 6.36 14.10 -31.03
C GLY A 122 5.09 13.29 -30.70
N VAL A 123 5.01 12.68 -29.52
CA VAL A 123 3.84 11.92 -29.04
C VAL A 123 3.20 12.63 -27.83
N ALA A 124 1.89 12.59 -27.76
CA ALA A 124 1.06 13.27 -26.77
C ALA A 124 -0.11 12.41 -26.27
N GLY A 125 -0.85 12.99 -25.32
CA GLY A 125 -1.96 12.35 -24.62
C GLY A 125 -1.51 11.59 -23.37
N LEU A 126 -2.47 11.34 -22.48
CA LEU A 126 -2.21 10.69 -21.18
C LEU A 126 -1.55 9.32 -21.32
N ARG A 127 -1.89 8.61 -22.41
CA ARG A 127 -1.47 7.24 -22.74
C ARG A 127 -0.44 7.18 -23.87
N CYS A 128 0.08 8.31 -24.33
CA CYS A 128 1.03 8.40 -25.45
C CYS A 128 0.53 7.74 -26.75
N SER A 129 -0.76 7.87 -27.04
CA SER A 129 -1.42 7.25 -28.19
C SER A 129 -1.69 8.21 -29.34
N GLN A 130 -1.31 9.48 -29.21
CA GLN A 130 -1.60 10.53 -30.21
C GLN A 130 -0.30 11.18 -30.68
N CYS A 131 -0.20 11.49 -31.96
CA CYS A 131 0.90 12.32 -32.47
C CYS A 131 0.61 13.80 -32.21
N VAL A 132 1.64 14.59 -31.94
CA VAL A 132 1.52 16.06 -31.98
C VAL A 132 1.30 16.53 -33.42
N LEU A 133 0.90 17.79 -33.60
CA LEU A 133 0.72 18.39 -34.92
C LEU A 133 2.02 18.27 -35.74
N HIS A 134 1.89 17.81 -37.00
CA HIS A 134 2.99 17.52 -37.94
C HIS A 134 3.87 16.31 -37.60
N ALA A 135 3.48 15.45 -36.65
CA ALA A 135 4.13 14.16 -36.42
C ALA A 135 3.31 12.99 -36.99
N TYR A 136 3.97 11.91 -37.39
CA TYR A 136 3.37 10.68 -37.88
C TYR A 136 4.12 9.48 -37.31
N ASN A 137 3.42 8.34 -37.19
CA ASN A 137 3.93 7.09 -36.65
C ASN A 137 4.43 7.17 -35.19
N LEU A 138 3.82 6.38 -34.29
CA LEU A 138 4.18 6.37 -32.87
C LEU A 138 5.56 5.74 -32.61
N SER A 139 6.09 4.96 -33.56
CA SER A 139 7.30 4.16 -33.39
C SER A 139 8.60 4.79 -33.92
N MET A 140 8.67 6.12 -34.10
CA MET A 140 9.94 6.79 -34.42
C MET A 140 11.03 6.49 -33.37
#